data_AF-A0A2V9QRC5-F1
#
_entry.id   AF-A0A2V9QRC5-F1
#
_cell.length_a   1.000
_cell.length_b   1.000
_cell.length_c   1.000
_cell.angle_alpha   90.00
_cell.angle_beta   90.00
_cell.angle_gamma   90.00
#
_symmetry.space_group_name_H-M   'P 1'
#
loop_
_entity.id
_entity.type
_entity.pdbx_description
1 polymer ?
#
loop_
_entity_poly.entity_id
_entity_poly.type
_entity_poly.pdbx_seq_one_letter_code
_entity_poly.pdbx_strand_id
1 'polypeptide(L)'
;MTESSNTCDEHGSEDVRNCVGYAIQQIAAGISDAGGKFTEVPKAPTEELTTYCVSSIDPWHSADDVNDSGGYQHTGFDLLFTSGLTNNLPAMIPVTMLYGTPDDAAAQIAYIEKRGYKIGYIEMGEEPDGKHAMPEDYAALYLQWTAALHKVDPKLKLGGPIFEGVTKDITLWPDAQGRTSWMGRFVDYLKSHGRLSDLAFVSFEHYPFEPCNITWKSLYTESELMKHILQVWRDDGVPQNVPLMVTENHLSWRLTGPMTTIFAALWLADNVGSFFEGGGAAFYHSPIQPQGVQNTCLGWSSWSNFVSDERYNIKGYTSPYFAAHMINLEWVQHRAGMHQMAASSSDVKDVNGSTLVTSYAVHRPDGNWSLMLVNRDENSPHQVRVTFSDSKTKRDMSFDGPVTLVTFGSEQYVWINDGPNSHADPDGPPVANTISAESQTVFTLPKASVTVLRGKVPGLN
;
A
#
# COMPACT_ATOMS: atom_id res chain seq x y z
N MET A 1 1.51 -12.86 -30.76
CA MET A 1 0.32 -12.60 -31.61
C MET A 1 0.69 -11.44 -32.53
N THR A 2 0.63 -11.59 -33.85
CA THR A 2 1.20 -10.61 -34.80
C THR A 2 0.17 -9.90 -35.68
N GLU A 3 -1.07 -10.39 -35.72
CA GLU A 3 -2.13 -9.85 -36.58
C GLU A 3 -3.46 -9.82 -35.83
N SER A 4 -4.21 -8.73 -35.99
CA SER A 4 -5.52 -8.57 -35.36
C SER A 4 -6.61 -9.34 -36.13
N SER A 5 -7.69 -9.71 -35.45
CA SER A 5 -8.85 -10.39 -36.02
C SER A 5 -9.55 -9.57 -37.11
N ASN A 6 -9.51 -8.23 -37.03
CA ASN A 6 -10.25 -7.32 -37.91
C ASN A 6 -11.77 -7.62 -37.99
N THR A 7 -12.32 -8.25 -36.94
CA THR A 7 -13.74 -8.60 -36.85
C THR A 7 -14.40 -7.67 -35.87
N CYS A 8 -15.33 -6.84 -36.35
CA CYS A 8 -16.06 -5.89 -35.52
C CYS A 8 -17.18 -6.57 -34.73
N ASP A 9 -17.48 -6.05 -33.54
CA ASP A 9 -18.68 -6.40 -32.77
C ASP A 9 -19.96 -5.71 -33.31
N GLU A 10 -21.04 -5.75 -32.53
CA GLU A 10 -22.35 -5.19 -32.89
C GLU A 10 -22.38 -3.65 -32.94
N HIS A 11 -21.36 -2.96 -32.42
CA HIS A 11 -21.27 -1.50 -32.41
C HIS A 11 -20.64 -0.91 -33.68
N GLY A 12 -20.27 -1.77 -34.65
CA GLY A 12 -19.82 -1.36 -35.97
C GLY A 12 -18.37 -0.87 -36.02
N SER A 13 -17.91 -0.48 -37.20
CA SER A 13 -16.48 -0.23 -37.47
C SER A 13 -16.02 1.22 -37.29
N GLU A 14 -16.88 2.11 -36.76
CA GLU A 14 -16.52 3.51 -36.56
C GLU A 14 -15.48 3.68 -35.46
N ASP A 15 -15.55 2.82 -34.43
CA ASP A 15 -14.51 2.68 -33.43
C ASP A 15 -13.60 1.50 -33.79
N VAL A 16 -12.33 1.78 -34.05
CA VAL A 16 -11.35 0.74 -34.38
C VAL A 16 -11.22 -0.30 -33.27
N ARG A 17 -11.51 0.06 -32.02
CA ARG A 17 -11.52 -0.84 -30.86
C ARG A 17 -12.49 -2.00 -31.02
N ASN A 18 -13.63 -1.76 -31.68
CA ASN A 18 -14.64 -2.78 -31.92
C ASN A 18 -14.12 -3.89 -32.84
N CYS A 19 -13.11 -3.60 -33.66
CA CYS A 19 -12.59 -4.49 -34.70
C CYS A 19 -11.18 -5.03 -34.41
N VAL A 20 -10.51 -4.52 -33.37
CA VAL A 20 -9.18 -4.99 -32.98
C VAL A 20 -9.29 -6.01 -31.85
N GLY A 21 -8.93 -7.25 -32.16
CA GLY A 21 -8.80 -8.31 -31.17
C GLY A 21 -7.80 -9.36 -31.63
N TYR A 22 -7.54 -10.36 -30.80
CA TYR A 22 -6.76 -11.53 -31.20
C TYR A 22 -7.59 -12.78 -30.90
N ALA A 23 -7.70 -13.66 -31.89
CA ALA A 23 -8.15 -15.02 -31.66
C ALA A 23 -6.92 -15.91 -31.44
N ILE A 24 -6.91 -16.67 -30.34
CA ILE A 24 -5.89 -17.68 -30.12
C ILE A 24 -6.35 -18.99 -30.74
N GLN A 25 -5.64 -19.45 -31.78
CA GLN A 25 -5.86 -20.76 -32.38
C GLN A 25 -5.17 -21.88 -31.57
N GLN A 26 -3.92 -21.66 -31.15
CA GLN A 26 -3.12 -22.61 -30.38
C GLN A 26 -2.06 -21.87 -29.56
N ILE A 27 -1.75 -22.38 -28.36
CA ILE A 27 -0.57 -22.03 -27.58
C ILE A 27 0.28 -23.29 -27.39
N ALA A 28 1.57 -23.17 -27.65
CA ALA A 28 2.56 -24.23 -27.44
C ALA A 28 3.71 -23.68 -26.59
N ALA A 29 4.20 -24.47 -25.62
CA ALA A 29 5.40 -24.15 -24.84
C ALA A 29 6.60 -24.86 -25.48
N GLY A 30 7.73 -24.17 -25.65
CA GLY A 30 8.86 -24.70 -26.41
C GLY A 30 10.08 -23.81 -26.38
N ILE A 31 11.13 -24.27 -27.06
CA ILE A 31 12.38 -23.54 -27.21
C ILE A 31 12.52 -23.13 -28.67
N SER A 32 12.76 -21.85 -28.91
CA SER A 32 13.20 -21.37 -30.21
C SER A 32 14.72 -21.41 -30.29
N ASP A 33 15.28 -22.00 -31.34
CA ASP A 33 16.71 -21.93 -31.59
C ASP A 33 17.15 -20.55 -32.13
N ALA A 34 18.45 -20.34 -32.29
CA ALA A 34 19.02 -19.09 -32.82
C ALA A 34 18.57 -18.77 -34.26
N GLY A 35 18.01 -19.75 -34.99
CA GLY A 35 17.41 -19.57 -36.32
C GLY A 35 15.90 -19.32 -36.28
N GLY A 36 15.30 -19.20 -35.09
CA GLY A 36 13.87 -18.98 -34.91
C GLY A 36 13.02 -20.24 -35.06
N LYS A 37 13.62 -21.43 -35.16
CA LYS A 37 12.87 -22.69 -35.22
C LYS A 37 12.37 -23.05 -33.82
N PHE A 38 11.05 -23.07 -33.66
CA PHE A 38 10.39 -23.47 -32.43
C PHE A 38 10.32 -25.01 -32.31
N THR A 39 10.69 -25.53 -31.15
CA THR A 39 10.53 -26.94 -30.76
C THR A 39 9.66 -27.02 -29.52
N GLU A 40 8.46 -27.59 -29.68
CA GLU A 40 7.50 -27.76 -28.57
C GLU A 40 8.04 -28.74 -27.52
N VAL A 41 7.81 -28.41 -26.24
CA VAL A 41 8.09 -29.31 -25.11
C VAL A 41 7.13 -30.51 -25.20
N PRO A 42 7.61 -31.75 -25.14
CA PRO A 42 6.74 -32.91 -25.11
C PRO A 42 5.79 -32.86 -23.90
N LYS A 43 4.48 -32.87 -24.15
CA LYS A 43 3.47 -32.99 -23.08
C LYS A 43 3.25 -34.45 -22.71
N ALA A 44 3.12 -34.73 -21.42
CA ALA A 44 2.79 -36.08 -20.97
C ALA A 44 1.31 -36.39 -21.27
N PRO A 45 0.93 -37.66 -21.55
CA PRO A 45 -0.47 -38.01 -21.79
C PRO A 45 -1.41 -37.72 -20.60
N THR A 46 -0.85 -37.58 -19.40
CA THR A 46 -1.56 -37.28 -18.15
C THR A 46 -1.56 -35.79 -17.80
N GLU A 47 -0.92 -34.95 -18.60
CA GLU A 47 -0.87 -33.52 -18.37
C GLU A 47 -2.23 -32.89 -18.71
N GLU A 48 -2.76 -32.05 -17.82
CA GLU A 48 -4.02 -31.36 -18.07
C GLU A 48 -3.90 -30.46 -19.31
N LEU A 49 -4.96 -30.41 -20.10
CA LEU A 49 -5.01 -29.51 -21.25
C LEU A 49 -4.92 -28.06 -20.76
N THR A 50 -3.95 -27.33 -21.29
CA THR A 50 -3.84 -25.88 -21.06
C THR A 50 -5.12 -25.22 -21.55
N THR A 51 -5.89 -24.64 -20.63
CA THR A 51 -7.00 -23.77 -20.97
C THR A 51 -6.48 -22.35 -21.17
N TYR A 52 -7.06 -21.63 -22.12
CA TYR A 52 -6.73 -20.24 -22.39
C TYR A 52 -8.02 -19.46 -22.60
N CYS A 53 -8.10 -18.31 -21.96
CA CYS A 53 -9.16 -17.34 -22.18
C CYS A 53 -8.58 -16.17 -22.97
N VAL A 54 -9.23 -15.81 -24.07
CA VAL A 54 -9.03 -14.54 -24.74
C VAL A 54 -10.29 -13.73 -24.57
N SER A 55 -10.16 -12.52 -24.05
CA SER A 55 -11.21 -11.53 -24.17
C SER A 55 -10.92 -10.70 -25.41
N SER A 56 -11.86 -10.66 -26.35
CA SER A 56 -11.77 -9.83 -27.56
C SER A 56 -12.72 -8.63 -27.53
N ILE A 57 -13.51 -8.49 -26.46
CA ILE A 57 -14.43 -7.38 -26.19
C ILE A 57 -14.70 -7.37 -24.69
N ASP A 58 -14.73 -6.20 -24.07
CA ASP A 58 -15.26 -6.10 -22.71
C ASP A 58 -16.77 -6.37 -22.77
N PRO A 59 -17.31 -7.36 -22.05
CA PRO A 59 -18.72 -7.73 -22.16
C PRO A 59 -19.65 -6.72 -21.48
N TRP A 60 -19.29 -5.43 -21.40
CA TRP A 60 -20.06 -4.41 -20.68
C TRP A 60 -20.84 -3.46 -21.61
N HIS A 61 -20.79 -3.68 -22.92
CA HIS A 61 -21.27 -2.69 -23.90
C HIS A 61 -22.70 -2.92 -24.40
N SER A 62 -23.38 -4.01 -24.03
CA SER A 62 -24.82 -4.15 -24.27
C SER A 62 -25.64 -3.69 -23.06
N ALA A 63 -26.86 -3.21 -23.31
CA ALA A 63 -27.78 -2.84 -22.24
C ALA A 63 -28.16 -4.04 -21.34
N ASP A 64 -28.06 -5.26 -21.87
CA ASP A 64 -28.38 -6.49 -21.15
C ASP A 64 -27.27 -6.93 -20.18
N ASP A 65 -26.06 -6.40 -20.33
CA ASP A 65 -24.90 -6.70 -19.46
C ASP A 65 -24.82 -5.80 -18.22
N VAL A 66 -25.71 -4.81 -18.11
CA VAL A 66 -25.72 -3.86 -16.99
C VAL A 66 -26.10 -4.59 -15.70
N ASN A 67 -25.12 -4.70 -14.78
CA ASN A 67 -25.39 -5.12 -13.41
C ASN A 67 -25.81 -3.92 -12.55
N ASP A 68 -27.11 -3.68 -12.45
CA ASP A 68 -27.71 -2.60 -11.66
C ASP A 68 -28.07 -3.01 -10.22
N SER A 69 -27.68 -4.21 -9.79
CA SER A 69 -28.05 -4.79 -8.49
C SER A 69 -27.58 -4.02 -7.25
N GLY A 70 -26.73 -2.99 -7.42
CA GLY A 70 -26.06 -2.31 -6.33
C GLY A 70 -24.73 -2.95 -5.92
N GLY A 71 -24.51 -4.23 -6.26
CA GLY A 71 -23.23 -4.90 -6.04
C GLY A 71 -22.13 -4.33 -6.94
N TYR A 72 -20.93 -4.12 -6.39
CA TYR A 72 -19.79 -3.52 -7.11
C TYR A 72 -20.03 -2.10 -7.66
N GLN A 73 -21.07 -1.38 -7.21
CA GLN A 73 -21.25 0.02 -7.58
C GLN A 73 -20.25 0.91 -6.86
N HIS A 74 -19.55 1.74 -7.63
CA HIS A 74 -18.58 2.69 -7.08
C HIS A 74 -19.29 3.96 -6.59
N THR A 75 -18.77 4.55 -5.52
CA THR A 75 -19.25 5.83 -5.02
C THR A 75 -18.91 6.93 -6.04
N GLY A 76 -19.91 7.68 -6.50
CA GLY A 76 -19.68 8.82 -7.38
C GLY A 76 -18.87 9.93 -6.71
N PHE A 77 -18.11 10.70 -7.50
CA PHE A 77 -17.18 11.72 -6.97
C PHE A 77 -17.85 12.79 -6.10
N ASP A 78 -19.07 13.25 -6.44
CA ASP A 78 -19.76 14.23 -5.60
C ASP A 78 -20.01 13.69 -4.19
N LEU A 79 -20.46 12.44 -4.07
CA LEU A 79 -20.69 11.82 -2.77
C LEU A 79 -19.37 11.61 -2.02
N LEU A 80 -18.32 11.14 -2.68
CA LEU A 80 -16.98 11.03 -2.08
C LEU A 80 -16.52 12.36 -1.47
N PHE A 81 -16.55 13.45 -2.24
CA PHE A 81 -16.05 14.74 -1.78
C PHE A 81 -16.97 15.43 -0.75
N THR A 82 -18.27 15.22 -0.81
CA THR A 82 -19.24 15.85 0.11
C THR A 82 -19.56 15.02 1.36
N SER A 83 -19.23 13.74 1.39
CA SER A 83 -19.46 12.84 2.54
C SER A 83 -18.61 13.16 3.77
N GLY A 84 -17.53 13.93 3.60
CA GLY A 84 -16.53 14.20 4.64
C GLY A 84 -15.38 13.19 4.69
N LEU A 85 -15.41 12.12 3.89
CA LEU A 85 -14.33 11.10 3.83
C LEU A 85 -12.96 11.69 3.52
N THR A 86 -12.90 12.70 2.65
CA THR A 86 -11.64 13.39 2.30
C THR A 86 -11.07 14.21 3.45
N ASN A 87 -11.84 14.44 4.53
CA ASN A 87 -11.46 15.30 5.64
C ASN A 87 -11.00 16.70 5.17
N ASN A 88 -11.60 17.21 4.10
CA ASN A 88 -11.23 18.47 3.43
C ASN A 88 -9.75 18.53 2.95
N LEU A 89 -9.10 17.38 2.81
CA LEU A 89 -7.80 17.21 2.17
C LEU A 89 -7.99 16.93 0.68
N PRO A 90 -7.00 17.24 -0.17
CA PRO A 90 -6.99 16.79 -1.55
C PRO A 90 -6.98 15.26 -1.63
N ALA A 91 -7.76 14.69 -2.54
CA ALA A 91 -7.81 13.25 -2.77
C ALA A 91 -6.83 12.83 -3.88
N MET A 92 -6.26 11.64 -3.78
CA MET A 92 -5.69 10.94 -4.92
C MET A 92 -6.84 10.37 -5.77
N ILE A 93 -6.82 10.64 -7.07
CA ILE A 93 -7.90 10.25 -7.99
C ILE A 93 -7.36 9.21 -8.96
N PRO A 94 -7.90 7.98 -8.97
CA PRO A 94 -7.53 6.99 -9.97
C PRO A 94 -8.18 7.31 -11.31
N VAL A 95 -7.46 7.05 -12.41
CA VAL A 95 -8.00 7.03 -13.77
C VAL A 95 -7.69 5.69 -14.43
N THR A 96 -8.64 5.15 -15.18
CA THR A 96 -8.43 3.89 -15.90
C THR A 96 -7.47 4.11 -17.07
N MET A 97 -6.48 3.21 -17.18
CA MET A 97 -5.58 3.15 -18.35
C MET A 97 -5.93 1.95 -19.21
N LEU A 98 -5.84 0.76 -18.61
CA LEU A 98 -6.34 -0.46 -19.22
C LEU A 98 -7.87 -0.40 -19.15
N TYR A 99 -8.55 -0.65 -20.27
CA TYR A 99 -10.02 -0.60 -20.42
C TYR A 99 -10.65 0.81 -20.40
N GLY A 100 -9.86 1.87 -20.56
CA GLY A 100 -10.34 3.25 -20.69
C GLY A 100 -9.77 3.97 -21.90
N THR A 101 -10.07 5.27 -22.04
CA THR A 101 -9.41 6.15 -23.02
C THR A 101 -8.79 7.37 -22.35
N PRO A 102 -7.80 8.02 -22.99
CA PRO A 102 -7.28 9.30 -22.51
C PRO A 102 -8.36 10.38 -22.40
N ASP A 103 -9.36 10.35 -23.29
CA ASP A 103 -10.46 11.32 -23.32
C ASP A 103 -11.42 11.11 -22.14
N ASP A 104 -11.71 9.86 -21.75
CA ASP A 104 -12.51 9.56 -20.57
C ASP A 104 -11.81 10.06 -19.29
N ALA A 105 -10.51 9.79 -19.16
CA ALA A 105 -9.71 10.27 -18.04
C ALA A 105 -9.67 11.81 -18.00
N ALA A 106 -9.48 12.46 -19.16
CA ALA A 106 -9.52 13.92 -19.26
C ALA A 106 -10.89 14.50 -18.86
N ALA A 107 -11.99 13.86 -19.32
CA ALA A 107 -13.35 14.27 -18.97
C ALA A 107 -13.63 14.10 -17.47
N GLN A 108 -13.16 13.00 -16.86
CA GLN A 108 -13.24 12.77 -15.42
C GLN A 108 -12.54 13.89 -14.64
N ILE A 109 -11.30 14.23 -14.99
CA ILE A 109 -10.56 15.28 -14.28
C ILE A 109 -11.20 16.66 -14.50
N ALA A 110 -11.59 16.98 -15.73
CA ALA A 110 -12.30 18.23 -16.03
C ALA A 110 -13.61 18.35 -15.22
N TYR A 111 -14.34 17.25 -15.00
CA TYR A 111 -15.51 17.21 -14.14
C TYR A 111 -15.15 17.58 -12.70
N ILE A 112 -14.17 16.90 -12.10
CA ILE A 112 -13.76 17.10 -10.71
C ILE A 112 -13.30 18.55 -10.47
N GLU A 113 -12.49 19.12 -11.39
CA GLU A 113 -12.05 20.52 -11.31
C GLU A 113 -13.21 21.51 -11.43
N LYS A 114 -14.14 21.27 -12.36
CA LYS A 114 -15.34 22.11 -12.55
C LYS A 114 -16.23 22.12 -11.30
N ARG A 115 -16.25 21.04 -10.53
CA ARG A 115 -16.95 20.95 -9.24
C ARG A 115 -16.21 21.67 -8.11
N GLY A 116 -14.97 22.09 -8.31
CA GLY A 116 -14.12 22.72 -7.29
C GLY A 116 -13.56 21.74 -6.27
N TYR A 117 -13.53 20.44 -6.61
CA TYR A 117 -12.98 19.41 -5.74
C TYR A 117 -11.46 19.38 -5.79
N LYS A 118 -10.83 19.13 -4.64
CA LYS A 118 -9.37 19.22 -4.49
C LYS A 118 -8.71 17.92 -4.92
N ILE A 119 -7.87 17.99 -5.94
CA ILE A 119 -7.04 16.89 -6.41
C ILE A 119 -5.63 17.04 -5.82
N GLY A 120 -5.12 15.96 -5.22
CA GLY A 120 -3.74 15.88 -4.74
C GLY A 120 -2.80 15.25 -5.76
N TYR A 121 -3.24 14.13 -6.33
CA TYR A 121 -2.51 13.29 -7.28
C TYR A 121 -3.49 12.62 -8.24
N ILE A 122 -3.03 12.29 -9.44
CA ILE A 122 -3.72 11.39 -10.36
C ILE A 122 -2.92 10.09 -10.43
N GLU A 123 -3.54 9.02 -9.99
CA GLU A 123 -3.00 7.67 -10.06
C GLU A 123 -3.50 7.02 -11.36
N MET A 124 -2.58 6.64 -12.25
CA MET A 124 -2.93 6.23 -13.62
C MET A 124 -2.82 4.72 -13.78
N GLY A 125 -3.95 4.05 -13.97
CA GLY A 125 -4.06 2.60 -14.09
C GLY A 125 -4.25 1.88 -12.76
N GLU A 126 -4.08 0.57 -12.78
CA GLU A 126 -4.18 -0.32 -11.62
C GLU A 126 -3.49 -1.64 -11.96
N GLU A 127 -2.66 -2.17 -11.06
CA GLU A 127 -2.01 -3.50 -11.09
C GLU A 127 -1.62 -4.00 -12.49
N PRO A 128 -0.76 -3.28 -13.23
CA PRO A 128 -0.39 -3.71 -14.58
C PRO A 128 0.45 -4.99 -14.58
N ASP A 129 1.10 -5.32 -13.47
CA ASP A 129 1.84 -6.54 -13.24
C ASP A 129 0.94 -7.77 -13.10
N GLY A 130 -0.15 -7.68 -12.33
CA GLY A 130 -1.18 -8.71 -12.22
C GLY A 130 -1.95 -8.92 -13.52
N LYS A 131 -2.07 -7.86 -14.33
CA LYS A 131 -2.65 -7.89 -15.68
C LYS A 131 -1.64 -8.31 -16.76
N HIS A 132 -0.41 -8.63 -16.36
CA HIS A 132 0.67 -9.08 -17.23
C HIS A 132 0.95 -8.13 -18.42
N ALA A 133 0.78 -6.83 -18.20
CA ALA A 133 1.08 -5.82 -19.21
C ALA A 133 2.59 -5.74 -19.44
N MET A 134 3.00 -5.63 -20.70
CA MET A 134 4.41 -5.38 -21.02
C MET A 134 4.80 -3.95 -20.61
N PRO A 135 6.01 -3.72 -20.06
CA PRO A 135 6.39 -2.41 -19.53
C PRO A 135 6.39 -1.31 -20.60
N GLU A 136 6.83 -1.62 -21.82
CA GLU A 136 6.88 -0.67 -22.93
C GLU A 136 5.48 -0.29 -23.44
N ASP A 137 4.55 -1.25 -23.51
CA ASP A 137 3.18 -1.00 -23.93
C ASP A 137 2.46 -0.14 -22.90
N TYR A 138 2.63 -0.46 -21.62
CA TYR A 138 2.08 0.35 -20.54
C TYR A 138 2.70 1.75 -20.49
N ALA A 139 4.01 1.89 -20.71
CA ALA A 139 4.66 3.20 -20.82
C ALA A 139 4.15 4.03 -22.01
N ALA A 140 3.88 3.39 -23.15
CA ALA A 140 3.27 4.05 -24.31
C ALA A 140 1.87 4.60 -23.99
N LEU A 141 1.05 3.84 -23.25
CA LEU A 141 -0.24 4.31 -22.74
C LEU A 141 -0.05 5.45 -21.72
N TYR A 142 0.89 5.30 -20.78
CA TYR A 142 1.18 6.30 -19.75
C TYR A 142 1.46 7.69 -20.37
N LEU A 143 2.26 7.73 -21.44
CA LEU A 143 2.57 8.98 -22.14
C LEU A 143 1.36 9.59 -22.86
N GLN A 144 0.45 8.76 -23.39
CA GLN A 144 -0.80 9.22 -24.02
C GLN A 144 -1.76 9.83 -22.98
N TRP A 145 -1.93 9.16 -21.84
CA TRP A 145 -2.73 9.67 -20.72
C TRP A 145 -2.14 10.97 -20.19
N THR A 146 -0.82 11.02 -20.00
CA THR A 146 -0.15 12.24 -19.56
C THR A 146 -0.42 13.41 -20.50
N ALA A 147 -0.30 13.19 -21.81
CA ALA A 147 -0.56 14.22 -22.80
C ALA A 147 -2.02 14.69 -22.80
N ALA A 148 -2.99 13.82 -22.54
CA ALA A 148 -4.40 14.19 -22.46
C ALA A 148 -4.72 14.96 -21.16
N LEU A 149 -4.26 14.46 -20.01
CA LEU A 149 -4.51 15.05 -18.70
C LEU A 149 -3.86 16.42 -18.56
N HIS A 150 -2.62 16.61 -19.04
CA HIS A 150 -1.96 17.92 -19.00
C HIS A 150 -2.55 18.95 -19.98
N LYS A 151 -3.37 18.54 -20.96
CA LYS A 151 -4.19 19.49 -21.73
C LYS A 151 -5.35 20.05 -20.89
N VAL A 152 -5.84 19.29 -19.92
CA VAL A 152 -6.87 19.73 -18.96
C VAL A 152 -6.22 20.67 -17.94
N ASP A 153 -5.23 20.19 -17.20
CA ASP A 153 -4.41 21.01 -16.30
C ASP A 153 -2.94 20.57 -16.32
N PRO A 154 -2.00 21.44 -16.76
CA PRO A 154 -0.57 21.14 -16.79
C PRO A 154 0.08 21.01 -15.40
N LYS A 155 -0.63 21.30 -14.31
CA LYS A 155 -0.12 21.19 -12.93
C LYS A 155 -0.43 19.84 -12.27
N LEU A 156 -1.21 18.97 -12.92
CA LEU A 156 -1.55 17.66 -12.38
C LEU A 156 -0.29 16.84 -12.12
N LYS A 157 -0.22 16.25 -10.93
CA LYS A 157 0.83 15.29 -10.55
C LYS A 157 0.35 13.91 -10.92
N LEU A 158 0.91 13.38 -12.00
CA LEU A 158 0.55 12.08 -12.55
C LEU A 158 1.53 11.02 -12.07
N GLY A 159 1.03 9.84 -11.73
CA GLY A 159 1.89 8.78 -11.19
C GLY A 159 1.31 7.39 -11.40
N GLY A 160 2.07 6.42 -10.92
CA GLY A 160 1.99 5.02 -11.30
C GLY A 160 3.35 4.54 -11.82
N PRO A 161 3.48 3.34 -12.41
CA PRO A 161 2.49 2.26 -12.37
C PRO A 161 2.10 1.93 -10.92
N ILE A 162 0.91 1.40 -10.71
CA ILE A 162 0.40 0.96 -9.40
C ILE A 162 0.56 -0.55 -9.35
N PHE A 163 1.57 -1.07 -8.68
CA PHE A 163 1.80 -2.52 -8.66
C PHE A 163 1.03 -3.24 -7.57
N GLU A 164 0.70 -4.51 -7.82
CA GLU A 164 0.25 -5.44 -6.79
C GLU A 164 1.23 -5.47 -5.60
N GLY A 165 0.77 -6.01 -4.47
CA GLY A 165 1.62 -6.19 -3.29
C GLY A 165 2.78 -7.17 -3.52
N VAL A 166 3.97 -6.64 -3.83
CA VAL A 166 5.19 -7.43 -4.08
C VAL A 166 6.32 -7.12 -3.10
N THR A 167 7.19 -8.11 -2.87
CA THR A 167 8.33 -8.01 -1.95
C THR A 167 9.69 -8.06 -2.64
N LYS A 168 9.70 -8.03 -3.97
CA LYS A 168 10.90 -8.09 -4.83
C LYS A 168 10.57 -7.48 -6.21
N ASP A 169 11.60 -7.32 -7.05
CA ASP A 169 11.44 -6.86 -8.42
C ASP A 169 10.41 -7.72 -9.19
N ILE A 170 9.67 -7.04 -10.06
CA ILE A 170 8.69 -7.64 -10.95
C ILE A 170 9.43 -7.99 -12.24
N THR A 171 9.61 -9.28 -12.47
CA THR A 171 10.34 -9.77 -13.65
C THR A 171 9.40 -10.32 -14.72
N LEU A 172 9.61 -9.91 -15.96
CA LEU A 172 8.95 -10.46 -17.15
C LEU A 172 9.95 -11.12 -18.10
N TRP A 173 9.44 -11.67 -19.21
CA TRP A 173 10.24 -12.15 -20.33
C TRP A 173 11.28 -11.11 -20.76
N PRO A 174 12.52 -11.53 -21.05
CA PRO A 174 13.58 -10.61 -21.42
C PRO A 174 13.22 -9.81 -22.68
N ASP A 175 13.55 -8.53 -22.71
CA ASP A 175 13.53 -7.75 -23.95
C ASP A 175 14.67 -8.17 -24.90
N ALA A 176 14.79 -7.47 -26.04
CA ALA A 176 15.85 -7.71 -27.02
C ALA A 176 17.27 -7.49 -26.47
N GLN A 177 17.42 -6.85 -25.30
CA GLN A 177 18.69 -6.63 -24.60
C GLN A 177 18.89 -7.60 -23.43
N GLY A 178 17.95 -8.51 -23.19
CA GLY A 178 18.00 -9.47 -22.09
C GLY A 178 17.51 -8.93 -20.74
N ARG A 179 16.92 -7.73 -20.68
CA ARG A 179 16.46 -7.10 -19.43
C ARG A 179 15.11 -7.66 -19.01
N THR A 180 14.97 -7.98 -17.72
CA THR A 180 13.76 -8.62 -17.17
C THR A 180 12.96 -7.73 -16.22
N SER A 181 13.55 -6.72 -15.57
CA SER A 181 12.84 -5.82 -14.64
C SER A 181 11.76 -5.03 -15.35
N TRP A 182 10.54 -5.10 -14.83
CA TRP A 182 9.39 -4.35 -15.33
C TRP A 182 9.61 -2.85 -15.11
N MET A 183 9.88 -2.44 -13.87
CA MET A 183 10.04 -1.04 -13.49
C MET A 183 11.23 -0.41 -14.23
N GLY A 184 12.35 -1.14 -14.32
CA GLY A 184 13.52 -0.67 -15.07
C GLY A 184 13.22 -0.38 -16.53
N ARG A 185 12.48 -1.28 -17.20
CA ARG A 185 12.10 -1.11 -18.60
C ARG A 185 11.10 0.03 -18.80
N PHE A 186 10.12 0.18 -17.91
CA PHE A 186 9.18 1.31 -17.92
C PHE A 186 9.90 2.66 -17.78
N VAL A 187 10.78 2.79 -16.78
CA VAL A 187 11.54 4.02 -16.55
C VAL A 187 12.45 4.35 -17.74
N ASP A 188 13.14 3.35 -18.30
CA ASP A 188 13.99 3.55 -19.47
C ASP A 188 13.19 3.94 -20.72
N TYR A 189 11.95 3.44 -20.86
CA TYR A 189 11.05 3.88 -21.91
C TYR A 189 10.75 5.39 -21.76
N LEU A 190 10.35 5.86 -20.58
CA LEU A 190 10.10 7.29 -20.35
C LEU A 190 11.35 8.15 -20.59
N LYS A 191 12.54 7.68 -20.20
CA LYS A 191 13.82 8.36 -20.46
C LYS A 191 14.11 8.48 -21.95
N SER A 192 13.97 7.40 -22.71
CA SER A 192 14.26 7.38 -24.15
C SER A 192 13.34 8.31 -24.95
N HIS A 193 12.14 8.60 -24.43
CA HIS A 193 11.20 9.56 -25.00
C HIS A 193 11.37 10.99 -24.47
N GLY A 194 12.30 11.23 -23.54
CA GLY A 194 12.53 12.56 -22.94
C GLY A 194 11.39 13.00 -22.02
N ARG A 195 10.63 12.05 -21.45
CA ARG A 195 9.39 12.30 -20.70
C ARG A 195 9.42 11.74 -19.28
N LEU A 196 10.60 11.42 -18.74
CA LEU A 196 10.74 10.97 -17.34
C LEU A 196 10.15 11.96 -16.33
N SER A 197 10.15 13.27 -16.63
CA SER A 197 9.57 14.30 -15.77
C SER A 197 8.06 14.20 -15.58
N ASP A 198 7.38 13.42 -16.43
CA ASP A 198 5.94 13.18 -16.31
C ASP A 198 5.62 12.26 -15.13
N LEU A 199 6.58 11.44 -14.70
CA LEU A 199 6.47 10.55 -13.55
C LEU A 199 6.62 11.37 -12.25
N ALA A 200 5.50 11.90 -11.76
CA ALA A 200 5.50 12.74 -10.56
C ALA A 200 5.54 11.93 -9.26
N PHE A 201 5.16 10.64 -9.29
CA PHE A 201 5.29 9.67 -8.20
C PHE A 201 5.13 8.25 -8.74
N VAL A 202 5.59 7.26 -7.97
CA VAL A 202 5.25 5.85 -8.14
C VAL A 202 4.43 5.41 -6.93
N SER A 203 3.38 4.65 -7.16
CA SER A 203 2.58 4.03 -6.11
C SER A 203 2.61 2.51 -6.22
N PHE A 204 2.33 1.82 -5.13
CA PHE A 204 2.31 0.37 -5.07
C PHE A 204 1.49 -0.08 -3.87
N GLU A 205 1.02 -1.31 -3.92
CA GLU A 205 0.37 -1.94 -2.79
C GLU A 205 1.38 -2.64 -1.88
N HIS A 206 0.97 -2.92 -0.63
CA HIS A 206 1.78 -3.72 0.27
C HIS A 206 0.96 -4.79 0.99
N TYR A 207 1.10 -6.03 0.49
CA TYR A 207 0.47 -7.25 1.01
C TYR A 207 1.52 -8.35 1.27
N PRO A 208 2.31 -8.22 2.35
CA PRO A 208 3.59 -8.93 2.48
C PRO A 208 3.45 -10.42 2.83
N PHE A 209 2.29 -10.87 3.29
CA PHE A 209 2.13 -12.22 3.82
C PHE A 209 1.17 -13.08 3.02
N GLU A 210 1.53 -14.36 2.86
CA GLU A 210 0.65 -15.37 2.28
C GLU A 210 -0.57 -15.59 3.18
N PRO A 211 -1.81 -15.41 2.67
CA PRO A 211 -3.02 -15.72 3.40
C PRO A 211 -2.97 -17.13 3.99
N CYS A 212 -3.57 -17.30 5.17
CA CYS A 212 -3.65 -18.59 5.88
C CYS A 212 -2.34 -19.14 6.45
N ASN A 213 -1.19 -18.59 6.07
CA ASN A 213 0.12 -19.00 6.58
C ASN A 213 0.76 -17.97 7.53
N ILE A 214 0.02 -16.91 7.87
CA ILE A 214 0.49 -15.87 8.77
C ILE A 214 0.65 -16.45 10.18
N THR A 215 1.86 -16.31 10.71
CA THR A 215 2.18 -16.65 12.10
C THR A 215 2.72 -15.43 12.82
N TRP A 216 2.80 -15.46 14.14
CA TRP A 216 3.37 -14.35 14.91
C TRP A 216 4.78 -13.94 14.42
N LYS A 217 5.59 -14.91 13.97
CA LYS A 217 6.95 -14.66 13.44
C LYS A 217 6.94 -13.79 12.17
N SER A 218 5.85 -13.77 11.41
CA SER A 218 5.72 -12.92 10.22
C SER A 218 5.86 -11.43 10.58
N LEU A 219 5.48 -11.00 11.80
CA LEU A 219 5.67 -9.61 12.23
C LEU A 219 7.13 -9.17 12.22
N TYR A 220 8.06 -10.08 12.48
CA TYR A 220 9.48 -9.73 12.63
C TYR A 220 10.14 -9.33 11.31
N THR A 221 9.58 -9.74 10.17
CA THR A 221 10.14 -9.46 8.85
C THR A 221 9.63 -8.15 8.24
N GLU A 222 8.53 -7.59 8.74
CA GLU A 222 7.82 -6.48 8.11
C GLU A 222 8.73 -5.28 7.80
N SER A 223 9.43 -4.78 8.83
CA SER A 223 10.30 -3.62 8.67
C SER A 223 11.41 -3.80 7.63
N GLU A 224 11.85 -5.04 7.39
CA GLU A 224 12.86 -5.36 6.38
C GLU A 224 12.23 -5.44 4.99
N LEU A 225 11.07 -6.08 4.87
CA LEU A 225 10.32 -6.20 3.61
C LEU A 225 9.97 -4.82 3.05
N MET A 226 9.43 -3.93 3.89
CA MET A 226 9.04 -2.58 3.47
C MET A 226 10.24 -1.75 3.01
N LYS A 227 11.35 -1.76 3.76
CA LYS A 227 12.57 -1.04 3.35
C LYS A 227 13.20 -1.65 2.11
N HIS A 228 13.15 -2.97 1.98
CA HIS A 228 13.71 -3.68 0.82
C HIS A 228 12.97 -3.29 -0.46
N ILE A 229 11.63 -3.29 -0.47
CA ILE A 229 10.88 -2.98 -1.69
C ILE A 229 11.08 -1.52 -2.14
N LEU A 230 11.18 -0.57 -1.19
CA LEU A 230 11.54 0.81 -1.51
C LEU A 230 12.92 0.90 -2.19
N GLN A 231 13.90 0.12 -1.72
CA GLN A 231 15.22 0.06 -2.32
C GLN A 231 15.19 -0.59 -3.71
N VAL A 232 14.42 -1.67 -3.90
CA VAL A 232 14.23 -2.33 -5.20
C VAL A 232 13.75 -1.32 -6.24
N TRP A 233 12.73 -0.50 -5.93
CA TRP A 233 12.26 0.53 -6.85
C TRP A 233 13.32 1.56 -7.22
N ARG A 234 14.21 1.91 -6.28
CA ARG A 234 15.36 2.78 -6.58
C ARG A 234 16.39 2.09 -7.46
N ASP A 235 16.67 0.82 -7.20
CA ASP A 235 17.62 0.01 -7.95
C ASP A 235 17.13 -0.25 -9.39
N ASP A 236 15.82 -0.37 -9.57
CA ASP A 236 15.13 -0.44 -10.87
C ASP A 236 15.03 0.94 -11.56
N GLY A 237 15.70 1.96 -11.03
CA GLY A 237 15.94 3.21 -11.73
C GLY A 237 14.93 4.33 -11.47
N VAL A 238 13.97 4.15 -10.55
CA VAL A 238 13.10 5.26 -10.11
C VAL A 238 13.96 6.35 -9.47
N PRO A 239 13.96 7.59 -9.98
CA PRO A 239 14.81 8.65 -9.47
C PRO A 239 14.57 8.96 -7.98
N GLN A 240 15.61 9.31 -7.24
CA GLN A 240 15.54 9.59 -5.80
C GLN A 240 14.55 10.70 -5.43
N ASN A 241 14.32 11.66 -6.33
CA ASN A 241 13.37 12.76 -6.14
C ASN A 241 11.93 12.42 -6.55
N VAL A 242 11.67 11.23 -7.14
CA VAL A 242 10.32 10.75 -7.42
C VAL A 242 9.78 10.10 -6.13
N PRO A 243 8.68 10.62 -5.55
CA PRO A 243 8.01 10.03 -4.40
C PRO A 243 7.61 8.57 -4.62
N LEU A 244 7.82 7.73 -3.61
CA LEU A 244 7.26 6.38 -3.53
C LEU A 244 6.09 6.41 -2.54
N MET A 245 4.94 5.87 -2.93
CA MET A 245 3.71 5.94 -2.14
C MET A 245 3.10 4.55 -1.96
N VAL A 246 2.66 4.22 -0.75
CA VAL A 246 1.78 3.07 -0.52
C VAL A 246 0.35 3.58 -0.62
N THR A 247 -0.40 3.13 -1.63
CA THR A 247 -1.77 3.59 -1.88
C THR A 247 -2.84 2.56 -1.50
N GLU A 248 -2.42 1.31 -1.32
CA GLU A 248 -3.24 0.23 -0.79
C GLU A 248 -2.38 -0.74 0.02
N ASN A 249 -2.90 -1.26 1.14
CA ASN A 249 -2.16 -2.21 1.97
C ASN A 249 -3.04 -2.93 2.97
N HIS A 250 -2.59 -4.12 3.33
CA HIS A 250 -2.98 -4.83 4.54
C HIS A 250 -2.00 -6.00 4.74
N LEU A 251 -2.24 -6.84 5.75
CA LEU A 251 -1.41 -8.03 5.99
C LEU A 251 -1.22 -8.96 4.76
N SER A 252 -2.27 -9.14 3.95
CA SER A 252 -2.31 -10.08 2.83
C SER A 252 -3.40 -9.70 1.83
N TRP A 253 -3.31 -10.17 0.58
CA TRP A 253 -4.29 -9.87 -0.50
C TRP A 253 -5.64 -10.61 -0.36
N ARG A 254 -5.77 -11.49 0.64
CA ARG A 254 -7.06 -12.10 1.04
C ARG A 254 -7.31 -11.88 2.51
N LEU A 255 -8.60 -11.75 2.85
CA LEU A 255 -9.05 -11.59 4.24
C LEU A 255 -8.56 -12.74 5.10
N THR A 256 -7.97 -12.43 6.24
CA THR A 256 -7.43 -13.44 7.16
C THR A 256 -7.57 -13.00 8.61
N GLY A 257 -7.80 -13.95 9.51
CA GLY A 257 -8.01 -13.74 10.95
C GLY A 257 -7.15 -12.65 11.60
N PRO A 258 -5.81 -12.67 11.43
CA PRO A 258 -4.91 -11.68 12.01
C PRO A 258 -5.22 -10.21 11.69
N MET A 259 -5.97 -9.92 10.61
CA MET A 259 -6.29 -8.56 10.17
C MET A 259 -7.09 -7.74 11.18
N THR A 260 -7.79 -8.41 12.09
CA THR A 260 -8.58 -7.75 13.13
C THR A 260 -7.94 -7.85 14.52
N THR A 261 -6.94 -8.72 14.71
CA THR A 261 -6.32 -8.95 16.04
C THR A 261 -5.23 -7.91 16.33
N ILE A 262 -4.67 -7.92 17.55
CA ILE A 262 -3.55 -7.03 17.90
C ILE A 262 -2.36 -7.13 16.92
N PHE A 263 -2.21 -8.27 16.23
CA PHE A 263 -1.21 -8.46 15.17
C PHE A 263 -1.27 -7.33 14.13
N ALA A 264 -2.46 -7.00 13.62
CA ALA A 264 -2.60 -5.98 12.58
C ALA A 264 -2.23 -4.58 13.06
N ALA A 265 -2.51 -4.25 14.33
CA ALA A 265 -2.08 -2.98 14.92
C ALA A 265 -0.56 -2.86 15.02
N LEU A 266 0.12 -3.93 15.45
CA LEU A 266 1.58 -3.97 15.52
C LEU A 266 2.19 -3.88 14.13
N TRP A 267 1.66 -4.66 13.18
CA TRP A 267 2.09 -4.62 11.79
C TRP A 267 1.91 -3.23 11.19
N LEU A 268 0.74 -2.59 11.35
CA LEU A 268 0.49 -1.28 10.76
C LEU A 268 1.43 -0.21 11.31
N ALA A 269 1.68 -0.22 12.63
CA ALA A 269 2.64 0.70 13.23
C ALA A 269 4.07 0.47 12.70
N ASP A 270 4.50 -0.79 12.60
CA ASP A 270 5.83 -1.17 12.13
C ASP A 270 6.01 -0.87 10.62
N ASN A 271 4.97 -1.14 9.84
CA ASN A 271 4.91 -0.90 8.41
C ASN A 271 4.99 0.61 8.11
N VAL A 272 4.14 1.43 8.72
CA VAL A 272 4.16 2.89 8.51
C VAL A 272 5.46 3.49 9.00
N GLY A 273 5.96 3.06 10.16
CA GLY A 273 7.25 3.49 10.69
C GLY A 273 8.40 3.19 9.74
N SER A 274 8.50 1.93 9.29
CA SER A 274 9.57 1.49 8.39
C SER A 274 9.47 2.08 6.98
N PHE A 275 8.25 2.33 6.47
CA PHE A 275 8.01 3.01 5.20
C PHE A 275 8.62 4.42 5.20
N PHE A 276 8.28 5.25 6.21
CA PHE A 276 8.83 6.60 6.28
C PHE A 276 10.34 6.60 6.59
N GLU A 277 10.82 5.69 7.43
CA GLU A 277 12.27 5.55 7.67
C GLU A 277 13.03 5.12 6.41
N GLY A 278 12.41 4.31 5.56
CA GLY A 278 12.94 3.87 4.27
C GLY A 278 12.87 4.92 3.16
N GLY A 279 12.33 6.11 3.43
CA GLY A 279 12.24 7.20 2.44
C GLY A 279 10.94 7.22 1.62
N GLY A 280 9.91 6.50 2.07
CA GLY A 280 8.55 6.61 1.55
C GLY A 280 7.97 8.03 1.74
N ALA A 281 7.09 8.44 0.82
CA ALA A 281 6.61 9.82 0.75
C ALA A 281 5.14 10.01 1.18
N ALA A 282 4.28 9.04 0.91
CA ALA A 282 2.87 9.06 1.33
C ALA A 282 2.37 7.65 1.59
N PHE A 283 1.57 7.49 2.63
CA PHE A 283 1.03 6.20 3.06
C PHE A 283 -0.48 6.32 3.25
N TYR A 284 -1.26 5.52 2.52
CA TYR A 284 -2.71 5.45 2.60
C TYR A 284 -3.11 4.05 3.07
N HIS A 285 -3.75 3.95 4.24
CA HIS A 285 -4.22 2.67 4.77
C HIS A 285 -5.67 2.41 4.33
N SER A 286 -5.87 1.30 3.62
CA SER A 286 -7.15 0.82 3.09
C SER A 286 -7.58 -0.50 3.76
N PRO A 287 -8.85 -0.90 3.68
CA PRO A 287 -10.02 -0.11 3.24
C PRO A 287 -10.62 0.78 4.35
N ILE A 288 -11.25 1.87 3.91
CA ILE A 288 -11.85 2.88 4.80
C ILE A 288 -13.35 2.65 5.08
N GLN A 289 -14.05 1.86 4.25
CA GLN A 289 -15.47 1.59 4.47
C GLN A 289 -15.68 0.60 5.64
N PRO A 290 -16.66 0.83 6.52
CA PRO A 290 -17.10 -0.18 7.49
C PRO A 290 -17.48 -1.49 6.79
N GLN A 291 -17.10 -2.63 7.37
CA GLN A 291 -17.45 -3.94 6.83
C GLN A 291 -17.82 -4.92 7.95
N GLY A 292 -18.75 -5.82 7.66
CA GLY A 292 -19.10 -6.93 8.55
C GLY A 292 -17.98 -7.97 8.64
N VAL A 293 -18.05 -8.83 9.65
CA VAL A 293 -17.12 -9.94 9.82
C VAL A 293 -17.43 -11.08 8.86
N GLN A 294 -16.38 -11.75 8.39
CA GLN A 294 -16.47 -12.90 7.47
C GLN A 294 -15.61 -14.05 7.99
N ASN A 295 -16.01 -15.28 7.68
CA ASN A 295 -15.24 -16.47 7.99
C ASN A 295 -13.99 -16.55 7.11
N THR A 296 -12.83 -16.85 7.71
CA THR A 296 -11.55 -17.00 7.00
C THR A 296 -10.80 -18.24 7.48
N CYS A 297 -9.68 -18.55 6.84
CA CYS A 297 -8.82 -19.67 7.23
C CYS A 297 -8.15 -19.53 8.61
N LEU A 298 -8.01 -18.32 9.16
CA LEU A 298 -7.37 -18.07 10.46
C LEU A 298 -8.32 -17.42 11.49
N GLY A 299 -9.62 -17.57 11.29
CA GLY A 299 -10.66 -17.04 12.17
C GLY A 299 -11.49 -15.93 11.52
N TRP A 300 -12.54 -15.51 12.21
CA TRP A 300 -13.43 -14.47 11.72
C TRP A 300 -12.77 -13.10 11.79
N SER A 301 -12.93 -12.31 10.74
CA SER A 301 -12.23 -11.03 10.58
C SER A 301 -13.01 -10.07 9.69
N SER A 302 -12.58 -8.82 9.69
CA SER A 302 -13.01 -7.77 8.76
C SER A 302 -11.77 -7.10 8.20
N TRP A 303 -11.83 -6.70 6.92
CA TRP A 303 -10.78 -5.89 6.29
C TRP A 303 -10.71 -4.48 6.89
N SER A 304 -11.82 -4.01 7.44
CA SER A 304 -12.03 -2.61 7.78
C SER A 304 -11.48 -2.26 9.16
N ASN A 305 -11.18 -0.98 9.36
CA ASN A 305 -10.94 -0.34 10.67
C ASN A 305 -12.15 -0.45 11.61
N PHE A 306 -13.32 -0.79 11.07
CA PHE A 306 -14.60 -0.88 11.75
C PHE A 306 -15.30 -2.20 11.44
N VAL A 307 -15.98 -2.75 12.45
CA VAL A 307 -16.98 -3.80 12.27
C VAL A 307 -18.33 -3.15 12.06
N SER A 308 -19.07 -3.53 11.03
CA SER A 308 -20.41 -3.02 10.76
C SER A 308 -21.50 -4.08 10.79
N ASP A 309 -22.75 -3.64 10.96
CA ASP A 309 -23.91 -4.45 10.60
C ASP A 309 -24.19 -4.42 9.09
N GLU A 310 -25.22 -5.15 8.64
CA GLU A 310 -25.66 -5.26 7.24
C GLU A 310 -26.11 -3.92 6.63
N ARG A 311 -26.32 -2.89 7.46
CA ARG A 311 -26.67 -1.53 7.03
C ARG A 311 -25.49 -0.57 7.12
N TYR A 312 -24.27 -1.10 7.27
CA TYR A 312 -23.04 -0.33 7.43
C TYR A 312 -22.98 0.55 8.69
N ASN A 313 -23.82 0.31 9.70
CA ASN A 313 -23.65 0.99 11.00
C ASN A 313 -22.46 0.38 11.73
N ILE A 314 -21.54 1.22 12.22
CA ILE A 314 -20.40 0.78 13.04
C ILE A 314 -20.90 0.18 14.35
N LYS A 315 -20.43 -1.03 14.67
CA LYS A 315 -20.72 -1.77 15.90
C LYS A 315 -19.49 -2.03 16.76
N GLY A 316 -18.29 -1.88 16.20
CA GLY A 316 -17.03 -2.04 16.91
C GLY A 316 -15.86 -1.52 16.10
N TYR A 317 -14.71 -1.40 16.74
CA TYR A 317 -13.47 -0.97 16.12
C TYR A 317 -12.51 -2.15 16.03
N THR A 318 -11.71 -2.21 14.97
CA THR A 318 -10.67 -3.23 14.83
C THR A 318 -9.33 -2.66 15.30
N SER A 319 -8.35 -3.51 15.57
CA SER A 319 -7.05 -3.03 16.08
C SER A 319 -6.35 -1.99 15.17
N PRO A 320 -6.45 -2.05 13.82
CA PRO A 320 -5.90 -1.02 12.95
C PRO A 320 -6.48 0.40 13.17
N TYR A 321 -7.74 0.53 13.62
CA TYR A 321 -8.30 1.83 14.00
C TYR A 321 -7.51 2.50 15.12
N PHE A 322 -7.20 1.75 16.17
CA PHE A 322 -6.42 2.27 17.29
C PHE A 322 -4.95 2.46 16.94
N ALA A 323 -4.37 1.61 16.08
CA ALA A 323 -3.03 1.85 15.55
C ALA A 323 -2.98 3.14 14.72
N ALA A 324 -3.99 3.43 13.90
CA ALA A 324 -4.10 4.68 13.17
C ALA A 324 -4.18 5.90 14.13
N HIS A 325 -4.85 5.76 15.28
CA HIS A 325 -4.84 6.79 16.33
C HIS A 325 -3.44 6.99 16.93
N MET A 326 -2.76 5.89 17.29
CA MET A 326 -1.38 5.93 17.80
C MET A 326 -0.44 6.63 16.82
N ILE A 327 -0.55 6.32 15.53
CA ILE A 327 0.27 6.91 14.46
C ILE A 327 -0.05 8.40 14.32
N ASN A 328 -1.32 8.76 14.08
CA ASN A 328 -1.69 10.11 13.64
C ASN A 328 -1.79 11.16 14.77
N LEU A 329 -2.05 10.74 16.00
CA LEU A 329 -2.33 11.65 17.12
C LEU A 329 -1.22 11.64 18.17
N GLU A 330 -0.57 10.49 18.37
CA GLU A 330 0.48 10.36 19.38
C GLU A 330 1.88 10.43 18.79
N TRP A 331 2.21 9.56 17.84
CA TRP A 331 3.53 9.51 17.23
C TRP A 331 3.81 10.78 16.42
N VAL A 332 3.08 10.98 15.33
CA VAL A 332 3.06 12.27 14.62
C VAL A 332 1.91 13.13 15.13
N GLN A 333 1.91 14.39 14.71
CA GLN A 333 0.88 15.35 15.08
C GLN A 333 0.04 15.72 13.86
N HIS A 334 -1.23 15.32 13.89
CA HIS A 334 -2.20 15.65 12.86
C HIS A 334 -2.28 17.17 12.62
N ARG A 335 -2.18 17.59 11.35
CA ARG A 335 -2.27 18.99 10.89
C ARG A 335 -1.29 19.98 11.54
N ALA A 336 -0.11 19.51 11.97
CA ALA A 336 0.86 20.35 12.68
C ALA A 336 2.06 20.84 11.87
N GLY A 337 2.19 20.43 10.61
CA GLY A 337 3.32 20.78 9.75
C GLY A 337 4.41 19.71 9.70
N MET A 338 5.65 20.14 9.45
CA MET A 338 6.75 19.25 9.09
C MET A 338 7.39 18.60 10.33
N HIS A 339 7.43 17.27 10.34
CA HIS A 339 8.19 16.49 11.31
C HIS A 339 9.56 16.17 10.73
N GLN A 340 10.58 16.04 11.57
CA GLN A 340 11.91 15.58 11.16
C GLN A 340 12.14 14.17 11.70
N MET A 341 12.32 13.20 10.82
CA MET A 341 12.59 11.83 11.22
C MET A 341 14.08 11.63 11.49
N ALA A 342 14.41 10.94 12.58
CA ALA A 342 15.76 10.52 12.90
C ALA A 342 15.86 9.00 12.81
N ALA A 343 16.97 8.50 12.24
CA ALA A 343 17.27 7.08 12.23
C ALA A 343 17.31 6.56 13.68
N SER A 344 16.71 5.39 13.90
CA SER A 344 16.69 4.78 15.23
C SER A 344 16.90 3.27 15.14
N SER A 345 17.33 2.68 16.26
CA SER A 345 17.62 1.25 16.32
C SER A 345 17.37 0.73 17.73
N SER A 346 17.11 -0.57 17.83
CA SER A 346 16.90 -1.28 19.08
C SER A 346 17.82 -2.50 19.15
N ASP A 347 18.35 -2.75 20.35
CA ASP A 347 19.14 -3.93 20.68
C ASP A 347 18.32 -5.05 21.33
N VAL A 348 17.00 -4.84 21.51
CA VAL A 348 16.09 -5.86 22.02
C VAL A 348 15.84 -6.90 20.94
N LYS A 349 16.46 -8.08 21.10
CA LYS A 349 16.43 -9.17 20.13
C LYS A 349 16.08 -10.51 20.78
N ASP A 350 15.52 -11.41 19.99
CA ASP A 350 15.37 -12.81 20.37
C ASP A 350 16.69 -13.59 20.24
N VAL A 351 16.68 -14.85 20.67
CA VAL A 351 17.84 -15.75 20.59
C VAL A 351 18.29 -16.04 19.15
N ASN A 352 17.43 -15.80 18.16
CA ASN A 352 17.72 -15.98 16.74
C ASN A 352 18.22 -14.69 16.08
N GLY A 353 18.33 -13.59 16.83
CA GLY A 353 18.75 -12.29 16.34
C GLY A 353 17.64 -11.43 15.73
N SER A 354 16.39 -11.89 15.76
CA SER A 354 15.22 -11.12 15.32
C SER A 354 15.01 -9.95 16.27
N THR A 355 14.90 -8.73 15.74
CA THR A 355 14.55 -7.55 16.54
C THR A 355 13.14 -7.73 17.11
N LEU A 356 12.97 -7.64 18.43
CA LEU A 356 11.64 -7.78 19.08
C LEU A 356 10.93 -6.44 19.26
N VAL A 357 11.70 -5.38 19.49
CA VAL A 357 11.17 -4.02 19.60
C VAL A 357 11.73 -3.17 18.49
N THR A 358 10.89 -2.62 17.61
CA THR A 358 11.29 -1.58 16.64
C THR A 358 11.02 -0.20 17.19
N SER A 359 11.70 0.80 16.61
CA SER A 359 11.64 2.18 17.05
C SER A 359 11.56 3.12 15.84
N TYR A 360 10.80 4.21 15.97
CA TYR A 360 10.67 5.25 14.96
C TYR A 360 10.60 6.63 15.61
N ALA A 361 11.65 7.44 15.42
CA ALA A 361 11.84 8.72 16.11
C ALA A 361 11.51 9.90 15.21
N VAL A 362 10.68 10.82 15.69
CA VAL A 362 10.41 12.09 15.02
C VAL A 362 10.56 13.26 15.99
N HIS A 363 11.16 14.35 15.49
CA HIS A 363 11.06 15.66 16.10
C HIS A 363 9.83 16.37 15.53
N ARG A 364 8.90 16.72 16.42
CA ARG A 364 7.60 17.29 16.10
C ARG A 364 7.69 18.81 15.95
N PRO A 365 6.78 19.43 15.17
CA PRO A 365 6.64 20.88 15.07
C PRO A 365 6.43 21.61 16.41
N ASP A 366 5.87 20.92 17.42
CA ASP A 366 5.71 21.44 18.80
C ASP A 366 7.03 21.41 19.62
N GLY A 367 8.12 21.00 19.00
CA GLY A 367 9.46 20.87 19.56
C GLY A 367 9.62 19.70 20.53
N ASN A 368 8.67 18.76 20.59
CA ASN A 368 8.87 17.51 21.32
C ASN A 368 9.53 16.46 20.43
N TRP A 369 10.33 15.61 21.05
CA TRP A 369 10.68 14.33 20.46
C TRP A 369 9.54 13.34 20.73
N SER A 370 9.18 12.55 19.72
CA SER A 370 8.18 11.51 19.78
C SER A 370 8.76 10.22 19.22
N LEU A 371 8.69 9.16 20.01
CA LEU A 371 9.28 7.86 19.70
C LEU A 371 8.17 6.80 19.73
N MET A 372 7.84 6.23 18.57
CA MET A 372 6.96 5.06 18.49
C MET A 372 7.81 3.80 18.65
N LEU A 373 7.46 2.97 19.62
CA LEU A 373 8.10 1.71 19.95
C LEU A 373 7.08 0.59 19.76
N VAL A 374 7.37 -0.36 18.86
CA VAL A 374 6.48 -1.51 18.62
C VAL A 374 7.10 -2.74 19.27
N ASN A 375 6.57 -3.16 20.41
CA ASN A 375 6.92 -4.43 21.02
C ASN A 375 6.18 -5.55 20.30
N ARG A 376 6.89 -6.24 19.42
CA ARG A 376 6.40 -7.36 18.63
C ARG A 376 6.53 -8.69 19.37
N ASP A 377 7.01 -8.73 20.61
CA ASP A 377 7.01 -9.96 21.42
C ASP A 377 5.60 -10.28 21.93
N GLU A 378 5.05 -11.43 21.54
CA GLU A 378 3.70 -11.87 21.93
C GLU A 378 3.54 -12.05 23.44
N ASN A 379 4.63 -12.44 24.11
CA ASN A 379 4.57 -13.06 25.43
C ASN A 379 5.29 -12.25 26.49
N SER A 380 6.26 -11.42 26.12
CA SER A 380 7.12 -10.73 27.09
C SER A 380 7.01 -9.21 27.01
N PRO A 381 6.83 -8.53 28.16
CA PRO A 381 7.12 -7.11 28.23
C PRO A 381 8.63 -6.89 28.15
N HIS A 382 9.05 -5.72 27.66
CA HIS A 382 10.45 -5.34 27.56
C HIS A 382 10.73 -4.04 28.29
N GLN A 383 11.83 -3.98 29.02
CA GLN A 383 12.32 -2.77 29.67
C GLN A 383 13.38 -2.13 28.79
N VAL A 384 13.15 -0.88 28.39
CA VAL A 384 14.04 -0.15 27.48
C VAL A 384 14.53 1.15 28.10
N ARG A 385 15.74 1.56 27.71
CA ARG A 385 16.23 2.93 27.91
C ARG A 385 16.34 3.60 26.55
N VAL A 386 15.99 4.87 26.50
CA VAL A 386 16.05 5.67 25.27
C VAL A 386 17.24 6.62 25.36
N THR A 387 18.13 6.54 24.38
CA THR A 387 19.28 7.42 24.23
C THR A 387 19.21 8.14 22.89
N PHE A 388 19.41 9.45 22.93
CA PHE A 388 19.53 10.30 21.74
C PHE A 388 20.99 10.69 21.56
N SER A 389 21.65 10.14 20.54
CA SER A 389 23.05 10.45 20.24
C SER A 389 23.13 11.56 19.19
N ASP A 390 23.68 12.72 19.57
CA ASP A 390 23.97 13.77 18.60
C ASP A 390 25.25 13.45 17.84
N SER A 391 25.10 13.17 16.54
CA SER A 391 26.21 12.85 15.65
C SER A 391 27.28 13.95 15.56
N LYS A 392 26.91 15.22 15.80
CA LYS A 392 27.81 16.39 15.75
C LYS A 392 28.60 16.54 17.04
N THR A 393 27.95 16.56 18.19
CA THR A 393 28.61 16.78 19.49
C THR A 393 29.15 15.49 20.13
N LYS A 394 28.76 14.32 19.61
CA LYS A 394 29.08 12.99 20.17
C LYS A 394 28.61 12.84 21.62
N ARG A 395 27.54 13.55 21.98
CA ARG A 395 26.92 13.46 23.30
C ARG A 395 25.65 12.64 23.24
N ASP A 396 25.48 11.82 24.26
CA ASP A 396 24.26 11.11 24.52
C ASP A 396 23.36 11.96 25.42
N MET A 397 22.10 12.03 25.04
CA MET A 397 21.03 12.75 25.72
C MET A 397 19.87 11.80 25.97
N SER A 398 18.96 12.22 26.84
CA SER A 398 17.78 11.47 27.21
C SER A 398 16.58 12.40 27.23
N PHE A 399 15.39 11.83 27.36
CA PHE A 399 14.27 12.60 27.87
C PHE A 399 14.60 13.16 29.27
N ASP A 400 14.09 14.36 29.54
CA ASP A 400 14.23 15.02 30.84
C ASP A 400 12.93 15.76 31.19
N GLY A 401 12.46 15.55 32.42
CA GLY A 401 11.18 16.07 32.89
C GLY A 401 9.97 15.27 32.39
N PRO A 402 8.80 15.91 32.17
CA PRO A 402 7.57 15.18 31.87
C PRO A 402 7.61 14.54 30.47
N VAL A 403 7.42 13.22 30.42
CA VAL A 403 7.24 12.42 29.20
C VAL A 403 5.84 11.85 29.21
N THR A 404 5.06 12.17 28.17
CA THR A 404 3.81 11.47 27.88
C THR A 404 4.15 10.08 27.36
N LEU A 405 3.57 9.05 27.97
CA LEU A 405 3.62 7.66 27.52
C LEU A 405 2.20 7.25 27.15
N VAL A 406 1.96 6.90 25.89
CA VAL A 406 0.69 6.35 25.43
C VAL A 406 0.92 4.94 24.91
N THR A 407 0.08 3.99 25.31
CA THR A 407 0.22 2.58 24.90
C THR A 407 -1.11 2.01 24.41
N PHE A 408 -1.04 1.21 23.36
CA PHE A 408 -2.12 0.35 22.89
C PHE A 408 -1.56 -1.04 22.60
N GLY A 409 -2.19 -2.08 23.16
CA GLY A 409 -1.67 -3.44 23.07
C GLY A 409 -2.68 -4.50 23.43
N SER A 410 -2.19 -5.72 23.58
CA SER A 410 -2.98 -6.90 23.99
C SER A 410 -3.70 -6.76 25.34
N GLU A 411 -3.32 -5.79 26.17
CA GLU A 411 -4.01 -5.46 27.42
C GLU A 411 -5.24 -4.57 27.22
N GLN A 412 -5.27 -3.77 26.15
CA GLN A 412 -6.40 -2.89 25.80
C GLN A 412 -7.34 -3.54 24.78
N TYR A 413 -6.81 -4.43 23.94
CA TYR A 413 -7.55 -4.99 22.82
C TYR A 413 -7.31 -6.49 22.68
N VAL A 414 -8.39 -7.28 22.74
CA VAL A 414 -8.37 -8.72 22.44
C VAL A 414 -9.51 -9.05 21.50
N TRP A 415 -9.20 -9.59 20.33
CA TRP A 415 -10.21 -10.06 19.39
C TRP A 415 -10.74 -11.43 19.82
N ILE A 416 -12.04 -11.51 20.03
CA ILE A 416 -12.78 -12.73 20.34
C ILE A 416 -13.34 -13.30 19.04
N ASN A 417 -12.82 -14.44 18.63
CA ASN A 417 -13.28 -15.19 17.45
C ASN A 417 -14.50 -16.04 17.83
N ASP A 418 -15.70 -15.49 17.65
CA ASP A 418 -17.01 -16.08 18.02
C ASP A 418 -17.97 -16.12 16.82
N GLY A 419 -17.49 -16.60 15.68
CA GLY A 419 -18.35 -16.73 14.50
C GLY A 419 -18.80 -15.36 13.96
N PRO A 420 -20.05 -15.26 13.47
CA PRO A 420 -20.65 -13.98 13.07
C PRO A 420 -20.72 -12.93 14.18
N ASN A 421 -20.57 -13.33 15.46
CA ASN A 421 -20.58 -12.42 16.61
C ASN A 421 -19.18 -11.98 17.02
N SER A 422 -18.15 -12.26 16.23
CA SER A 422 -16.78 -11.89 16.57
C SER A 422 -16.64 -10.39 16.84
N HIS A 423 -15.97 -10.06 17.94
CA HIS A 423 -15.87 -8.71 18.48
C HIS A 423 -14.59 -8.57 19.31
N ALA A 424 -14.20 -7.35 19.64
CA ALA A 424 -13.15 -7.10 20.60
C ALA A 424 -13.73 -7.07 22.04
N ASP A 425 -13.09 -7.78 22.96
CA ASP A 425 -13.32 -7.67 24.41
C ASP A 425 -12.04 -8.09 25.17
N PRO A 426 -11.29 -7.14 25.77
CA PRO A 426 -11.56 -5.70 25.80
C PRO A 426 -11.48 -5.05 24.40
N ASP A 427 -12.26 -3.97 24.22
CA ASP A 427 -12.22 -3.02 23.09
C ASP A 427 -11.84 -1.62 23.61
N GLY A 428 -10.74 -1.56 24.36
CA GLY A 428 -10.29 -0.37 25.07
C GLY A 428 -9.49 0.58 24.17
N PRO A 429 -9.65 1.91 24.33
CA PRO A 429 -8.79 2.87 23.65
C PRO A 429 -7.35 2.80 24.18
N PRO A 430 -6.38 3.44 23.49
CA PRO A 430 -5.04 3.63 24.02
C PRO A 430 -5.05 4.28 25.42
N VAL A 431 -4.14 3.84 26.28
CA VAL A 431 -3.98 4.35 27.65
C VAL A 431 -2.82 5.32 27.74
N ALA A 432 -3.05 6.48 28.35
CA ALA A 432 -2.04 7.53 28.49
C ALA A 432 -1.61 7.72 29.95
N ASN A 433 -0.32 7.93 30.16
CA ASN A 433 0.27 8.29 31.44
C ASN A 433 1.34 9.38 31.24
N THR A 434 1.73 10.05 32.31
CA THR A 434 2.88 10.97 32.31
C THR A 434 3.90 10.48 33.33
N ILE A 435 5.13 10.32 32.88
CA ILE A 435 6.26 9.89 33.70
C ILE A 435 7.26 11.04 33.77
N SER A 436 7.81 11.31 34.95
CA SER A 436 8.96 12.21 35.08
C SER A 436 10.22 11.41 34.73
N ALA A 437 10.82 11.72 33.58
CA ALA A 437 12.02 11.07 33.09
C ALA A 437 13.30 11.82 33.52
N GLU A 438 14.37 11.05 33.66
CA GLU A 438 15.74 11.46 33.88
C GLU A 438 16.67 10.54 33.04
N SER A 439 17.98 10.80 33.06
CA SER A 439 18.95 10.12 32.18
C SER A 439 18.96 8.59 32.24
N GLN A 440 18.52 7.99 33.34
CA GLN A 440 18.51 6.53 33.54
C GLN A 440 17.10 5.94 33.60
N THR A 441 16.08 6.72 33.24
CA THR A 441 14.69 6.24 33.24
C THR A 441 14.53 5.04 32.32
N VAL A 442 13.95 3.99 32.89
CA VAL A 442 13.57 2.77 32.19
C VAL A 442 12.08 2.84 31.87
N PHE A 443 11.73 2.63 30.61
CA PHE A 443 10.35 2.55 30.15
C PHE A 443 9.99 1.07 29.97
N THR A 444 8.86 0.65 30.54
CA THR A 444 8.33 -0.70 30.34
C THR A 444 7.37 -0.69 29.15
N LEU A 445 7.65 -1.52 28.16
CA LEU A 445 6.79 -1.76 27.01
C LEU A 445 5.99 -3.05 27.27
N PRO A 446 4.65 -3.00 27.38
CA PRO A 446 3.84 -4.21 27.50
C PRO A 446 4.05 -5.14 26.31
N LYS A 447 3.79 -6.44 26.51
CA LYS A 447 3.83 -7.43 25.42
C LYS A 447 2.84 -7.07 24.31
N ALA A 448 3.16 -7.40 23.06
CA ALA A 448 2.32 -7.16 21.89
C ALA A 448 1.66 -5.77 21.93
N SER A 449 2.49 -4.72 21.92
CA SER A 449 2.00 -3.34 22.09
C SER A 449 2.73 -2.32 21.20
N VAL A 450 2.03 -1.25 20.87
CA VAL A 450 2.58 0.00 20.36
C VAL A 450 2.62 0.99 21.52
N THR A 451 3.79 1.56 21.81
CA THR A 451 3.98 2.59 22.83
C THR A 451 4.61 3.83 22.22
N VAL A 452 4.04 5.01 22.47
CA VAL A 452 4.61 6.30 22.07
C VAL A 452 5.12 7.03 23.30
N LEU A 453 6.40 7.42 23.28
CA LEU A 453 7.01 8.31 24.25
C LEU A 453 7.16 9.69 23.64
N ARG A 454 6.60 10.72 24.28
CA ARG A 454 6.66 12.11 23.80
C ARG A 454 7.14 13.05 24.90
N GLY A 455 8.21 13.79 24.65
CA GLY A 455 8.79 14.69 25.64
C GLY A 455 9.91 15.56 25.10
N LYS A 456 10.55 16.33 25.99
CA LYS A 456 11.70 17.18 25.66
C LYS A 456 13.01 16.41 25.84
N VAL A 457 13.98 16.72 24.99
CA VAL A 457 15.37 16.26 25.08
C VAL A 457 16.24 17.52 25.13
N PRO A 458 16.55 18.05 26.32
CA PRO A 458 17.27 19.32 26.45
C PRO A 458 18.63 19.25 25.73
N GLY A 459 18.91 20.27 24.92
CA GLY A 459 20.16 20.35 24.15
C GLY A 459 20.11 19.68 22.77
N LEU A 460 18.99 19.03 22.41
CA LEU A 460 18.77 18.46 21.08
C LEU A 460 17.57 19.17 20.41
N ASN A 461 17.89 20.05 19.45
CA ASN A 461 16.91 20.81 18.68
C ASN A 461 16.70 20.26 17.29
#